data_AF-A0A3D5WKL5-F1
#
_entry.id   AF-A0A3D5WKL5-F1
#
_cell.length_a   1.000
_cell.length_b   1.000
_cell.length_c   1.000
_cell.angle_alpha   90.00
_cell.angle_beta   90.00
_cell.angle_gamma   90.00
#
_symmetry.space_group_name_H-M   'P 1'
#
loop_
_entity.id
_entity.type
_entity.pdbx_description
1 polymer ?
#
loop_
_entity_poly.entity_id
_entity_poly.type
_entity_poly.pdbx_seq_one_letter_code
_entity_poly.pdbx_strand_id
1 'polypeptide(L)'
;MAKQQLINRAKYKDIKRYDHSQMERFARSLYESGFKDGAVQATATEKSNTRQMDFNMLNERLLTIKGIGIVKAEQIVKVVKGALESE
;
A
#
# COMPACT_ATOMS: atom_id res chain seq x y z
N MET A 1 -14.49 -1.09 -1.83
CA MET A 1 -15.18 -0.06 -2.63
C MET A 1 -14.79 1.31 -2.07
N ALA A 2 -13.95 2.06 -2.78
CA ALA A 2 -13.59 3.42 -2.36
C ALA A 2 -14.88 4.23 -2.23
N LYS A 3 -15.12 4.80 -1.05
CA LYS A 3 -16.31 5.62 -0.78
C LYS A 3 -16.19 6.84 -1.69
N GLN A 4 -16.88 6.81 -2.82
CA GLN A 4 -16.84 7.85 -3.82
C GLN A 4 -17.31 9.13 -3.14
N GLN A 5 -16.37 10.00 -2.78
CA GLN A 5 -16.62 11.29 -2.13
C GLN A 5 -17.23 12.23 -3.19
N LEU A 6 -18.42 11.89 -3.65
CA LEU A 6 -19.19 12.68 -4.60
C LEU A 6 -19.59 13.99 -3.91
N ILE A 7 -19.52 15.09 -4.66
CA ILE A 7 -19.93 16.40 -4.16
C ILE A 7 -21.42 16.35 -3.86
N ASN A 8 -21.77 16.45 -2.58
CA ASN A 8 -23.16 16.51 -2.15
C ASN A 8 -23.74 17.92 -2.36
N ARG A 9 -25.06 18.07 -2.24
CA ARG A 9 -25.76 19.34 -2.51
C ARG A 9 -25.25 20.51 -1.64
N ALA A 10 -24.85 20.24 -0.40
CA ALA A 10 -24.31 21.26 0.49
C ALA A 10 -22.94 21.74 0.01
N LYS A 11 -21.98 20.83 -0.19
CA LYS A 11 -20.65 21.14 -0.71
C LYS A 11 -20.71 21.85 -2.06
N TYR A 12 -21.63 21.47 -2.95
CA TYR A 12 -21.82 22.17 -4.22
C TYR A 12 -22.20 23.65 -4.02
N LYS A 13 -23.14 23.93 -3.10
CA LYS A 13 -23.55 25.31 -2.80
C LYS A 13 -22.40 26.11 -2.19
N ASP A 14 -21.56 25.48 -1.36
CA ASP A 14 -20.43 26.15 -0.73
C ASP A 14 -19.34 26.49 -1.76
N ILE A 15 -18.96 25.53 -2.61
CA ILE A 15 -18.00 25.75 -3.71
C ILE A 15 -18.48 26.88 -4.63
N LYS A 16 -19.77 26.92 -4.95
CA LYS A 16 -20.36 27.98 -5.78
C LYS A 16 -20.21 29.37 -5.16
N ARG A 17 -20.09 29.48 -3.84
CA ARG A 17 -19.99 30.74 -3.09
C ARG A 17 -18.55 31.20 -2.87
N TYR A 18 -17.55 30.42 -3.27
CA TYR A 18 -16.16 30.76 -3.05
C TYR A 18 -15.74 32.01 -3.83
N ASP A 19 -14.96 32.86 -3.16
CA ASP A 19 -14.21 33.92 -3.83
C ASP A 19 -13.02 33.35 -4.63
N HIS A 20 -12.35 34.22 -5.39
CA HIS A 20 -11.27 33.79 -6.29
C HIS A 20 -10.12 33.08 -5.54
N SER A 21 -9.73 33.61 -4.38
CA SER A 21 -8.66 33.02 -3.57
C SER A 21 -9.08 31.71 -2.90
N GLN A 22 -10.35 31.59 -2.50
CA GLN A 22 -10.92 30.36 -1.97
C GLN A 22 -11.00 29.27 -3.05
N MET A 23 -11.39 29.64 -4.28
CA MET A 23 -11.40 28.73 -5.41
C MET A 23 -10.00 28.23 -5.79
N GLU A 24 -9.00 29.11 -5.78
CA GLU A 24 -7.62 28.71 -6.08
C GLU A 24 -7.07 27.73 -5.05
N ARG A 25 -7.33 27.98 -3.76
CA ARG A 25 -6.98 27.05 -2.68
C ARG A 25 -7.70 25.71 -2.81
N PHE A 26 -8.98 25.72 -3.17
CA PHE A 26 -9.75 24.51 -3.41
C PHE A 26 -9.15 23.67 -4.54
N ALA A 27 -8.85 24.29 -5.69
CA ALA A 27 -8.24 23.62 -6.83
C ALA A 27 -6.87 23.00 -6.49
N ARG A 28 -6.03 23.74 -5.77
CA ARG A 28 -4.73 23.24 -5.29
C ARG A 28 -4.87 22.05 -4.36
N SER A 29 -5.80 22.14 -3.40
CA SER A 29 -6.06 21.05 -2.45
C SER A 29 -6.55 19.77 -3.14
N LEU A 30 -7.38 19.90 -4.18
CA LEU A 30 -7.89 18.77 -4.96
C LEU A 30 -6.77 18.06 -5.73
N TYR A 31 -5.87 18.84 -6.33
CA TYR A 31 -4.70 18.30 -7.03
C TYR A 31 -3.77 17.56 -6.05
N GLU A 32 -3.43 18.19 -4.93
CA GLU A 32 -2.55 17.58 -3.91
C GLU A 32 -3.16 16.30 -3.32
N SER A 33 -4.47 16.29 -3.04
CA SER A 33 -5.14 15.10 -2.54
C SER A 33 -5.13 13.98 -3.58
N GLY A 34 -5.44 14.30 -4.84
CA GLY A 34 -5.43 13.31 -5.93
C GLY A 34 -4.04 12.72 -6.17
N PHE A 35 -3.00 13.55 -6.10
CA PHE A 35 -1.62 13.10 -6.24
C PHE A 35 -1.19 12.20 -5.07
N LYS A 36 -1.51 12.58 -3.82
CA LYS A 36 -1.22 11.76 -2.63
C LYS A 36 -1.97 10.43 -2.67
N ASP A 37 -3.24 10.43 -3.04
CA ASP A 37 -4.03 9.20 -3.17
C ASP A 37 -3.45 8.28 -4.25
N GLY A 38 -3.05 8.84 -5.40
CA GLY A 38 -2.36 8.11 -6.45
C GLY A 38 -1.02 7.54 -5.99
N ALA A 39 -0.21 8.30 -5.25
CA ALA A 39 1.05 7.85 -4.69
C ALA A 39 0.87 6.75 -3.63
N VAL A 40 -0.16 6.84 -2.78
CA VAL A 40 -0.50 5.80 -1.81
C VAL A 40 -0.95 4.52 -2.53
N GLN A 41 -1.73 4.64 -3.61
CA GLN A 41 -2.12 3.47 -4.41
C GLN A 41 -0.93 2.86 -5.16
N ALA A 42 -0.05 3.69 -5.72
CA ALA A 42 1.17 3.23 -6.36
C ALA A 42 2.08 2.50 -5.36
N THR A 43 2.34 3.08 -4.19
CA THR A 43 3.14 2.44 -3.14
C THR A 43 2.45 1.21 -2.53
N ALA A 44 1.13 1.17 -2.43
CA ALA A 44 0.39 -0.02 -2.02
C ALA A 44 0.48 -1.14 -3.07
N THR A 45 0.50 -0.78 -4.35
CA THR A 45 0.67 -1.72 -5.47
C THR A 45 2.11 -2.21 -5.55
N GLU A 46 3.08 -1.32 -5.36
CA GLU A 46 4.49 -1.67 -5.23
C GLU A 46 4.74 -2.55 -4.02
N LYS A 47 4.17 -2.29 -2.84
CA LYS A 47 4.25 -3.20 -1.67
C LYS A 47 3.53 -4.54 -1.89
N SER A 48 2.57 -4.59 -2.81
CA SER A 48 1.94 -5.84 -3.24
C SER A 48 2.83 -6.62 -4.21
N ASN A 49 3.54 -5.93 -5.10
CA ASN A 49 4.46 -6.53 -6.08
C ASN A 49 5.85 -6.84 -5.48
N THR A 50 6.27 -6.06 -4.49
CA THR A 50 7.39 -6.29 -3.57
C THR A 50 6.82 -6.64 -2.21
N ARG A 51 6.05 -7.74 -2.13
CA ARG A 51 6.01 -8.50 -0.89
C ARG A 51 7.43 -9.01 -0.65
N GLN A 52 8.28 -8.15 -0.10
CA GLN A 52 9.59 -8.52 0.39
C GLN A 52 9.32 -9.63 1.40
N MET A 53 9.61 -10.87 1.00
CA MET A 53 9.27 -12.03 1.82
C MET A 53 9.98 -11.86 3.17
N ASP A 54 9.20 -11.74 4.24
CA ASP A 54 9.77 -11.72 5.58
C ASP A 54 10.21 -13.14 5.93
N PHE A 55 11.52 -13.38 5.79
CA PHE A 55 12.12 -14.68 6.06
C PHE A 55 11.97 -15.12 7.52
N ASN A 56 11.77 -14.18 8.46
CA ASN A 56 11.51 -14.51 9.86
C ASN A 56 10.11 -15.11 10.01
N MET A 57 9.10 -14.47 9.41
CA MET A 57 7.74 -15.02 9.36
C MET A 57 7.70 -16.38 8.65
N LEU A 58 8.48 -16.56 7.58
CA LEU A 58 8.60 -17.85 6.89
C LEU A 58 9.15 -18.94 7.83
N ASN A 59 10.20 -18.63 8.59
CA ASN A 59 10.81 -19.58 9.53
C ASN A 59 9.84 -19.99 10.64
N GLU A 60 9.11 -19.03 11.23
CA GLU A 60 8.08 -19.30 12.24
C GLU A 60 6.98 -20.22 11.70
N ARG A 61 6.50 -19.97 10.47
CA ARG A 61 5.50 -20.80 9.80
C ARG A 61 6.01 -22.22 9.57
N LEU A 62 7.27 -22.37 9.14
CA LEU A 62 7.89 -23.68 8.90
C LEU A 62 7.97 -24.53 10.17
N LEU A 63 8.25 -23.93 11.31
CA LEU A 63 8.31 -24.62 12.61
C LEU A 63 6.96 -25.15 13.10
N THR A 64 5.85 -24.61 12.61
CA THR A 64 4.50 -25.13 12.93
C THR A 64 4.19 -26.45 12.22
N ILE A 65 4.95 -26.80 11.18
CA ILE A 65 4.74 -28.03 10.41
C ILE A 65 5.42 -29.20 11.12
N LYS A 66 4.62 -30.21 11.47
CA LYS A 66 5.13 -31.43 12.10
C LYS A 66 6.20 -32.08 11.22
N GLY A 67 7.40 -32.27 11.78
CA GLY A 67 8.55 -32.88 11.08
C GLY A 67 9.57 -31.90 10.51
N ILE A 68 9.30 -30.60 10.57
CA ILE A 68 10.27 -29.54 10.27
C ILE A 68 10.79 -28.96 11.57
N GLY A 69 12.03 -29.32 11.90
CA GLY A 69 12.77 -28.72 13.02
C GLY A 69 13.59 -27.50 12.56
N ILE A 70 14.22 -26.82 13.53
CA ILE A 70 15.02 -25.59 13.35
C ILE A 70 16.01 -25.72 12.18
N VAL A 71 16.80 -26.80 12.16
CA VAL A 71 17.83 -27.04 11.14
C VAL A 71 17.25 -27.14 9.73
N LYS A 72 16.11 -27.84 9.56
CA LYS A 72 15.46 -27.99 8.26
C LYS A 72 14.82 -26.67 7.81
N ALA A 73 14.23 -25.94 8.75
CA ALA A 73 13.62 -24.64 8.47
C ALA A 73 14.66 -23.63 7.97
N GLU A 74 15.82 -23.54 8.64
CA GLU A 74 16.94 -22.69 8.22
C GLU A 74 17.47 -23.04 6.82
N GLN A 75 17.60 -24.34 6.51
CA GLN A 75 18.02 -24.80 5.19
C GLN A 75 17.03 -24.38 4.09
N ILE A 76 15.72 -24.53 4.35
CA ILE A 76 14.67 -24.12 3.41
C ILE A 76 14.74 -22.59 3.17
N VAL A 77 14.84 -21.80 4.24
CA VAL A 77 14.97 -20.34 4.13
C VAL A 77 16.19 -19.94 3.32
N LYS A 78 17.34 -20.63 3.49
CA LYS A 78 18.56 -20.36 2.73
C LYS A 78 18.38 -20.63 1.23
N VAL A 79 17.73 -21.74 0.86
CA VAL A 79 17.45 -22.07 -0.54
C VAL A 79 16.50 -21.04 -1.16
N VAL A 80 15.45 -20.64 -0.45
CA VAL A 80 14.48 -19.64 -0.92
C VAL A 80 15.15 -18.27 -1.10
N LYS A 81 16.04 -17.86 -0.19
CA LYS A 81 16.85 -16.64 -0.36
C LYS A 81 17.69 -16.66 -1.62
N GLY A 82 18.43 -17.75 -1.84
CA GLY A 82 19.28 -17.89 -3.02
C GLY A 82 18.49 -17.83 -4.33
N ALA A 83 17.31 -18.45 -4.38
CA ALA A 83 16.44 -18.41 -5.56
C ALA A 83 15.88 -16.99 -5.85
N LEU A 84 15.64 -16.18 -4.81
CA LEU A 84 15.16 -14.81 -4.96
C LEU A 84 16.24 -13.81 -5.37
N GLU A 85 17.50 -14.06 -5.00
CA GLU A 85 18.65 -13.20 -5.30
C GLU A 85 19.28 -13.50 -6.68
N SER A 86 18.87 -14.59 -7.32
CA SER A 86 19.36 -15.00 -8.65
C SER A 86 18.39 -14.67 -9.81
N GLU A 87 17.25 -14.04 -9.50
CA GLU A 87 16.38 -13.29 -10.44
C GLU A 87 16.76 -11.81 -10.49
#